data_AF-A0A0F9AE51-F1
#
_entry.id   AF-A0A0F9AE51-F1
#
_cell.length_a   1.000
_cell.length_b   1.000
_cell.length_c   1.000
_cell.angle_alpha   90.00
_cell.angle_beta   90.00
_cell.angle_gamma   90.00
#
_symmetry.space_group_name_H-M   'P 1'
#
loop_
_entity.id
_entity.type
_entity.pdbx_description
1 polymer ?
#
loop_
_entity_poly.entity_id
_entity_poly.type
_entity_poly.pdbx_seq_one_letter_code
_entity_poly.pdbx_strand_id
1 'polypeptide(L)'
;MEKQALVALLMLMPACMDSRSPSNSTTLSVSNGTRRTITVYVAFGSDSKIATDDWPFCSGSELSCSFSLTGQRSLPANNYLNATLSFGKPVSCGVTKAEVNINNPSWYDTLDVSLVDGFSNSVKITATPTTGNPVILGPPMSQTGNQKMLGVFPYGCDICVERQNPPCGITKSKTGCKNNATSRRKEKKENNYRYKAINSK
;
A
#
# COMPACT_ATOMS: atom_id res chain seq x y z
N MET A 1 -71.44 17.93 -26.69
CA MET A 1 -69.97 18.04 -26.84
C MET A 1 -69.38 18.36 -25.47
N GLU A 2 -69.17 17.33 -24.65
CA GLU A 2 -68.51 17.47 -23.35
C GLU A 2 -66.99 17.37 -23.53
N LYS A 3 -66.27 18.37 -23.02
CA LYS A 3 -64.81 18.37 -22.99
C LYS A 3 -64.33 17.74 -21.69
N GLN A 4 -63.57 16.66 -21.83
CA GLN A 4 -62.80 16.04 -20.77
C GLN A 4 -61.72 17.01 -20.26
N ALA A 5 -61.60 17.17 -18.95
CA ALA A 5 -60.45 17.79 -18.31
C ALA A 5 -59.79 16.75 -17.41
N LEU A 6 -58.72 16.14 -17.92
CA LEU A 6 -57.84 15.23 -17.19
C LEU A 6 -56.78 16.09 -16.48
N VAL A 7 -56.88 16.26 -15.17
CA VAL A 7 -55.84 16.92 -14.36
C VAL A 7 -54.89 15.84 -13.87
N ALA A 8 -53.74 15.72 -14.54
CA ALA A 8 -52.64 14.88 -14.09
C ALA A 8 -51.89 15.57 -12.94
N LEU A 9 -52.05 15.04 -11.73
CA LEU A 9 -51.31 15.46 -10.54
C LEU A 9 -49.89 14.88 -10.63
N LEU A 10 -48.95 15.69 -11.12
CA LEU A 10 -47.52 15.36 -11.19
C LEU A 10 -46.94 15.38 -9.77
N MET A 11 -46.77 14.20 -9.15
CA MET A 11 -46.01 14.08 -7.90
C MET A 11 -44.52 14.28 -8.18
N LEU A 12 -44.01 15.47 -7.87
CA LEU A 12 -42.58 15.75 -7.77
C LEU A 12 -42.02 15.00 -6.55
N MET A 13 -41.41 13.83 -6.79
CA MET A 13 -40.55 13.22 -5.78
C MET A 13 -39.26 14.06 -5.67
N PRO A 14 -38.86 14.49 -4.46
CA PRO A 14 -37.52 15.00 -4.27
C PRO A 14 -36.55 13.85 -4.54
N ALA A 15 -35.78 13.98 -5.62
CA ALA A 15 -34.57 13.19 -5.78
C ALA A 15 -33.69 13.54 -4.58
N CYS A 16 -33.65 12.65 -3.60
CA CYS A 16 -32.54 12.60 -2.65
C CYS A 16 -31.30 12.42 -3.52
N MET A 17 -30.64 13.53 -3.84
CA MET A 17 -29.26 13.47 -4.25
C MET A 17 -28.55 12.87 -3.04
N ASP A 18 -28.22 11.59 -3.12
CA ASP A 18 -27.14 11.03 -2.33
C ASP A 18 -25.93 11.88 -2.67
N SER A 19 -25.69 12.89 -1.83
CA SER A 19 -24.40 13.50 -1.64
C SER A 19 -23.50 12.38 -1.16
N ARG A 20 -23.00 11.61 -2.13
CA ARG A 20 -21.96 10.61 -1.94
C ARG A 20 -20.82 11.36 -1.28
N SER A 21 -20.73 11.23 0.04
CA SER A 21 -19.61 11.73 0.83
C SER A 21 -18.35 11.37 0.06
N PRO A 22 -17.40 12.30 -0.18
CA PRO A 22 -16.21 11.98 -0.95
C PRO A 22 -15.63 10.72 -0.34
N SER A 23 -15.65 9.62 -1.10
CA SER A 23 -15.10 8.36 -0.63
C SER A 23 -13.66 8.69 -0.25
N ASN A 24 -13.30 8.57 1.03
CA ASN A 24 -11.97 8.88 1.54
C ASN A 24 -10.95 8.10 0.70
N SER A 25 -10.41 8.76 -0.33
CA SER A 25 -9.57 8.12 -1.35
C SER A 25 -8.12 8.40 -1.00
N THR A 26 -7.30 7.35 -1.07
CA THR A 26 -5.87 7.39 -0.84
C THR A 26 -5.16 7.31 -2.19
N THR A 27 -4.32 8.30 -2.48
CA THR A 27 -3.40 8.26 -3.62
C THR A 27 -2.06 7.69 -3.20
N LEU A 28 -1.36 7.02 -4.12
CA LEU A 28 -0.10 6.36 -3.85
C LEU A 28 1.00 6.96 -4.72
N SER A 29 2.18 7.16 -4.15
CA SER A 29 3.38 7.46 -4.92
C SER A 29 4.58 6.69 -4.41
N VAL A 30 5.43 6.29 -5.35
CA VAL A 30 6.68 5.59 -5.08
C VAL A 30 7.85 6.49 -5.46
N SER A 31 8.87 6.55 -4.62
CA SER A 31 10.09 7.33 -4.87
C SER A 31 11.32 6.42 -4.79
N ASN A 32 12.14 6.53 -5.82
CA ASN A 32 13.46 5.92 -5.85
C ASN A 32 14.46 6.86 -5.15
N GLY A 33 15.02 6.41 -4.03
CA GLY A 33 16.06 7.13 -3.28
C GLY A 33 17.48 6.87 -3.80
N THR A 34 17.63 6.08 -4.86
CA THR A 34 18.92 5.83 -5.51
C THR A 34 19.18 6.87 -6.60
N ARG A 35 20.45 7.05 -7.00
CA ARG A 35 20.84 7.98 -8.09
C ARG A 35 20.67 7.39 -9.50
N ARG A 36 20.13 6.17 -9.63
CA ARG A 36 20.04 5.43 -10.89
C ARG A 36 18.59 5.07 -11.17
N THR A 37 18.22 4.96 -12.44
CA THR A 37 16.92 4.39 -12.82
C THR A 37 16.86 2.92 -12.40
N ILE A 38 15.76 2.52 -11.77
CA ILE A 38 15.48 1.12 -11.41
C ILE A 38 14.21 0.65 -12.11
N THR A 39 14.10 -0.66 -12.36
CA THR A 39 12.84 -1.28 -12.78
C THR A 39 12.02 -1.64 -11.55
N VAL A 40 10.77 -1.20 -11.51
CA VAL A 40 9.77 -1.63 -10.54
C VAL A 40 8.94 -2.73 -11.18
N TYR A 41 8.81 -3.86 -10.50
CA TYR A 41 7.93 -4.96 -10.90
C TYR A 41 6.72 -4.94 -9.97
N VAL A 42 5.55 -5.17 -10.53
CA VAL A 42 4.27 -5.08 -9.85
C VAL A 42 3.56 -6.41 -10.05
N ALA A 43 3.06 -6.98 -8.96
CA ALA A 43 2.13 -8.10 -8.97
C ALA A 43 0.83 -7.63 -8.30
N PHE A 44 -0.27 -7.65 -9.05
CA PHE A 44 -1.59 -7.30 -8.52
C PHE A 44 -2.21 -8.50 -7.83
N GLY A 45 -2.85 -8.28 -6.68
CA GLY A 45 -3.71 -9.26 -6.04
C GLY A 45 -4.93 -9.55 -6.92
N SER A 46 -5.43 -10.79 -6.89
CA SER A 46 -6.57 -11.22 -7.70
C SER A 46 -7.87 -10.48 -7.39
N ASP A 47 -7.96 -9.84 -6.23
CA ASP A 47 -9.09 -9.02 -5.78
C ASP A 47 -8.89 -7.52 -6.03
N SER A 48 -7.72 -7.10 -6.51
CA SER A 48 -7.45 -5.72 -6.92
C SER A 48 -8.46 -5.28 -7.98
N LYS A 49 -8.94 -4.03 -7.85
CA LYS A 49 -9.77 -3.36 -8.86
C LYS A 49 -8.96 -2.44 -9.76
N ILE A 50 -7.65 -2.49 -9.62
CA ILE A 50 -6.66 -1.85 -10.47
C ILE A 50 -5.77 -2.94 -11.04
N ALA A 51 -5.57 -2.91 -12.35
CA ALA A 51 -4.75 -3.83 -13.11
C ALA A 51 -3.76 -3.06 -13.99
N THR A 52 -3.00 -3.78 -14.82
CA THR A 52 -1.98 -3.18 -15.70
C THR A 52 -2.55 -2.10 -16.63
N ASP A 53 -3.76 -2.29 -17.17
CA ASP A 53 -4.37 -1.34 -18.11
C ASP A 53 -4.72 0.02 -17.48
N ASP A 54 -4.90 0.07 -16.16
CA ASP A 54 -5.09 1.32 -15.42
C ASP A 54 -3.79 2.13 -15.29
N TRP A 55 -2.64 1.49 -15.52
CA TRP A 55 -1.30 2.07 -15.42
C TRP A 55 -0.63 2.12 -16.80
N PRO A 56 -0.91 3.14 -17.64
CA PRO A 56 -0.44 3.20 -19.03
C PRO A 56 1.09 3.30 -19.18
N PHE A 57 1.80 3.55 -18.08
CA PHE A 57 3.26 3.56 -18.03
C PHE A 57 3.87 2.20 -17.69
N CYS A 58 3.04 1.21 -17.40
CA CYS A 58 3.43 -0.13 -17.01
C CYS A 58 3.25 -1.09 -18.20
N SER A 59 4.18 -2.03 -18.37
CA SER A 59 4.11 -3.03 -19.43
C SER A 59 4.13 -4.43 -18.84
N GLY A 60 3.19 -5.28 -19.25
CA GLY A 60 3.07 -6.66 -18.77
C GLY A 60 1.73 -7.31 -19.10
N SER A 61 1.33 -8.27 -18.26
CA SER A 61 0.04 -8.96 -18.29
C SER A 61 -0.97 -8.31 -17.34
N GLU A 62 -2.22 -8.74 -17.36
CA GLU A 62 -3.29 -8.21 -16.49
C GLU A 62 -2.90 -8.12 -15.01
N LEU A 63 -2.29 -9.19 -14.46
CA LEU A 63 -1.94 -9.29 -13.04
C LEU A 63 -0.47 -8.96 -12.72
N SER A 64 0.34 -8.61 -13.72
CA SER A 64 1.72 -8.24 -13.46
C SER A 64 2.29 -7.31 -14.51
N CYS A 65 3.03 -6.31 -14.08
CA CYS A 65 3.66 -5.38 -15.00
C CYS A 65 4.98 -4.83 -14.45
N SER A 66 5.72 -4.11 -15.29
CA SER A 66 6.93 -3.43 -14.87
C SER A 66 7.06 -2.05 -15.50
N PHE A 67 7.77 -1.15 -14.82
CA PHE A 67 8.06 0.20 -15.30
C PHE A 67 9.38 0.73 -14.74
N SER A 68 9.96 1.73 -15.42
CA SER A 68 11.19 2.40 -15.00
C SER A 68 10.91 3.56 -14.04
N LEU A 69 11.73 3.68 -12.98
CA LEU A 69 11.63 4.70 -11.94
C LEU A 69 12.98 5.38 -11.68
N THR A 70 13.11 6.66 -12.05
CA THR A 70 14.31 7.48 -11.80
C THR A 70 14.16 8.39 -10.58
N GLY A 71 12.95 8.88 -10.31
CA GLY A 71 12.64 9.77 -9.20
C GLY A 71 11.38 9.32 -8.47
N GLN A 72 10.37 10.19 -8.44
CA GLN A 72 9.06 9.86 -7.90
C GLN A 72 8.06 9.57 -9.02
N ARG A 73 7.13 8.66 -8.78
CA ARG A 73 5.99 8.38 -9.67
C ARG A 73 4.72 8.22 -8.85
N SER A 74 3.66 8.89 -9.28
CA SER A 74 2.31 8.65 -8.78
C SER A 74 1.76 7.36 -9.41
N LEU A 75 1.14 6.52 -8.59
CA LEU A 75 0.49 5.28 -8.99
C LEU A 75 -1.02 5.52 -8.92
N PRO A 76 -1.74 5.52 -10.05
CA PRO A 76 -3.19 5.68 -10.07
C PRO A 76 -3.85 4.68 -9.11
N ALA A 77 -4.63 5.22 -8.17
CA ALA A 77 -5.25 4.47 -7.08
C ALA A 77 -6.69 4.97 -6.84
N ASN A 78 -7.51 4.99 -7.89
CA ASN A 78 -8.89 5.51 -7.78
C ASN A 78 -9.88 4.47 -7.24
N ASN A 79 -9.50 3.19 -7.32
CA ASN A 79 -10.24 2.05 -6.80
C ASN A 79 -9.36 1.26 -5.82
N TYR A 80 -9.91 0.17 -5.28
CA TYR A 80 -9.16 -0.75 -4.44
C TYR A 80 -7.93 -1.28 -5.18
N LEU A 81 -6.75 -0.98 -4.64
CA LEU A 81 -5.47 -1.50 -5.13
C LEU A 81 -4.95 -2.49 -4.09
N ASN A 82 -4.77 -3.75 -4.50
CA ASN A 82 -3.99 -4.76 -3.80
C ASN A 82 -2.79 -5.09 -4.69
N ALA A 83 -1.57 -4.76 -4.26
CA ALA A 83 -0.38 -5.06 -5.04
C ALA A 83 0.88 -5.26 -4.19
N THR A 84 1.80 -6.05 -4.73
CA THR A 84 3.19 -6.14 -4.29
C THR A 84 4.09 -5.47 -5.32
N LEU A 85 4.92 -4.55 -4.87
CA LEU A 85 5.96 -3.90 -5.67
C LEU A 85 7.32 -4.49 -5.28
N SER A 86 8.13 -4.89 -6.26
CA SER A 86 9.50 -5.33 -6.05
C SER A 86 10.48 -4.49 -6.87
N PHE A 87 11.62 -4.14 -6.27
CA PHE A 87 12.50 -3.12 -6.81
C PHE A 87 13.80 -3.71 -7.37
N GLY A 88 14.10 -3.42 -8.63
CA GLY A 88 15.30 -3.82 -9.35
C GLY A 88 15.24 -5.21 -10.00
N LYS A 89 14.43 -6.13 -9.46
CA LYS A 89 14.17 -7.46 -10.02
C LYS A 89 12.77 -7.97 -9.62
N PRO A 90 12.22 -8.98 -10.33
CA PRO A 90 10.96 -9.62 -9.96
C PRO A 90 10.98 -10.15 -8.52
N VAL A 91 9.79 -10.39 -7.97
CA VAL A 91 9.59 -10.93 -6.61
C VAL A 91 10.45 -12.16 -6.40
N SER A 92 11.47 -12.03 -5.54
CA SER A 92 12.46 -13.06 -5.25
C SER A 92 13.21 -12.71 -3.96
N CYS A 93 14.08 -13.63 -3.52
CA CYS A 93 15.01 -13.37 -2.42
C CYS A 93 16.03 -12.29 -2.80
N GLY A 94 16.44 -11.49 -1.82
CA GLY A 94 17.36 -10.36 -1.99
C GLY A 94 16.69 -9.06 -2.48
N VAL A 95 15.37 -8.93 -2.40
CA VAL A 95 14.63 -7.77 -2.97
C VAL A 95 13.94 -6.98 -1.90
N THR A 96 14.13 -5.65 -1.92
CA THR A 96 13.23 -4.74 -1.22
C THR A 96 11.85 -4.84 -1.86
N LYS A 97 10.80 -5.04 -1.04
CA LYS A 97 9.41 -5.08 -1.48
C LYS A 97 8.61 -3.98 -0.83
N ALA A 98 7.45 -3.71 -1.40
CA ALA A 98 6.40 -3.00 -0.72
C ALA A 98 5.06 -3.67 -1.00
N GLU A 99 4.22 -3.73 0.03
CA GLU A 99 2.90 -4.33 -0.03
C GLU A 99 1.89 -3.20 0.17
N VAL A 100 0.90 -3.10 -0.72
CA VAL A 100 -0.07 -2.00 -0.73
C VAL A 100 -1.48 -2.54 -0.90
N ASN A 101 -2.32 -2.27 0.10
CA ASN A 101 -3.77 -2.46 0.06
C ASN A 101 -4.41 -1.11 0.39
N ILE A 102 -4.79 -0.33 -0.61
CA ILE A 102 -5.34 1.02 -0.42
C ILE A 102 -6.70 1.18 -1.09
N ASN A 103 -7.53 2.06 -0.54
CA ASN A 103 -8.96 2.16 -0.84
C ASN A 103 -9.70 0.83 -0.61
N ASN A 104 -9.33 0.11 0.46
CA ASN A 104 -9.94 -1.17 0.77
C ASN A 104 -11.45 -0.98 1.03
N PRO A 105 -12.34 -1.72 0.32
CA PRO A 105 -13.77 -1.55 0.49
C PRO A 105 -14.29 -2.09 1.82
N SER A 106 -13.59 -3.06 2.42
CA SER A 106 -14.06 -3.90 3.52
C SER A 106 -13.42 -3.56 4.88
N TRP A 107 -12.29 -2.84 4.88
CA TRP A 107 -11.50 -2.59 6.09
C TRP A 107 -10.64 -1.32 5.92
N TYR A 108 -9.66 -1.08 6.80
CA TYR A 108 -8.67 -0.01 6.63
C TYR A 108 -7.59 -0.32 5.58
N ASP A 109 -6.98 0.74 5.06
CA ASP A 109 -5.81 0.67 4.18
C ASP A 109 -4.58 0.12 4.93
N THR A 110 -3.84 -0.80 4.30
CA THR A 110 -2.57 -1.36 4.82
C THR A 110 -1.46 -1.16 3.81
N LEU A 111 -0.31 -0.68 4.27
CA LEU A 111 0.87 -0.53 3.45
C LEU A 111 2.13 -0.74 4.27
N ASP A 112 3.16 -1.30 3.64
CA ASP A 112 4.48 -1.47 4.21
C ASP A 112 5.60 -1.50 3.15
N VAL A 113 6.83 -1.31 3.63
CA VAL A 113 8.07 -1.57 2.89
C VAL A 113 8.78 -2.72 3.60
N SER A 114 8.89 -3.84 2.92
CA SER A 114 9.40 -5.09 3.48
C SER A 114 10.81 -5.38 2.97
N LEU A 115 11.72 -5.61 3.92
CA LEU A 115 13.03 -6.19 3.66
C LEU A 115 13.08 -7.67 4.02
N VAL A 116 11.96 -8.29 4.36
CA VAL A 116 11.89 -9.66 4.90
C VAL A 116 12.63 -10.63 3.99
N ASP A 117 12.44 -10.50 2.68
CA ASP A 117 13.10 -11.32 1.66
C ASP A 117 14.47 -10.80 1.25
N GLY A 118 14.86 -9.58 1.63
CA GLY A 118 16.14 -8.98 1.28
C GLY A 118 16.08 -7.48 1.06
N PHE A 119 17.23 -6.88 0.73
CA PHE A 119 17.35 -5.46 0.40
C PHE A 119 18.08 -5.32 -0.93
N SER A 120 17.48 -4.58 -1.85
CA SER A 120 18.06 -4.27 -3.16
C SER A 120 18.17 -2.77 -3.41
N ASN A 121 17.16 -2.00 -2.99
CA ASN A 121 17.04 -0.59 -3.30
C ASN A 121 16.50 0.22 -2.11
N SER A 122 16.95 1.47 -2.03
CA SER A 122 16.42 2.48 -1.11
C SER A 122 15.19 3.12 -1.74
N VAL A 123 14.00 2.74 -1.25
CA VAL A 123 12.71 3.12 -1.84
C VAL A 123 11.76 3.63 -0.77
N LYS A 124 10.97 4.63 -1.13
CA LYS A 124 10.00 5.28 -0.25
C LYS A 124 8.63 5.21 -0.88
N ILE A 125 7.61 4.92 -0.08
CA ILE A 125 6.22 5.02 -0.48
C ILE A 125 5.56 6.14 0.29
N THR A 126 4.78 6.97 -0.42
CA THR A 126 3.93 7.99 0.18
C THR A 126 2.49 7.69 -0.20
N ALA A 127 1.65 7.49 0.81
CA ALA A 127 0.21 7.38 0.65
C ALA A 127 -0.46 8.65 1.19
N THR A 128 -1.23 9.31 0.36
CA THR A 128 -1.86 10.60 0.67
C THR A 128 -3.38 10.43 0.66
N PRO A 129 -4.02 10.38 1.84
CA PRO A 129 -5.48 10.37 1.91
C PRO A 129 -6.06 11.72 1.49
N THR A 130 -7.31 11.70 1.03
CA THR A 130 -8.09 12.90 0.72
C THR A 130 -8.29 13.78 1.97
N THR A 131 -8.38 13.14 3.14
CA THR A 131 -8.49 13.80 4.44
C THR A 131 -7.39 13.29 5.37
N GLY A 132 -6.56 14.19 5.90
CA GLY A 132 -5.49 13.85 6.84
C GLY A 132 -4.09 14.08 6.29
N ASN A 133 -3.08 13.68 7.08
CA ASN A 133 -1.68 13.87 6.71
C ASN A 133 -1.15 12.69 5.88
N PRO A 134 -0.31 12.95 4.87
CA PRO A 134 0.40 11.90 4.14
C PRO A 134 1.14 10.95 5.07
N VAL A 135 1.17 9.69 4.68
CA VAL A 135 1.90 8.61 5.36
C VAL A 135 3.10 8.26 4.50
N ILE A 136 4.29 8.38 5.08
CA ILE A 136 5.55 8.11 4.39
C ILE A 136 6.18 6.87 5.02
N LEU A 137 6.39 5.83 4.21
CA LEU A 137 7.08 4.61 4.60
C LEU A 137 8.43 4.53 3.90
N GLY A 138 9.48 4.31 4.69
CA GLY A 138 10.86 4.29 4.20
C GLY A 138 11.47 5.69 3.91
N PRO A 139 12.64 5.75 3.25
CA PRO A 139 13.36 4.59 2.74
C PRO A 139 14.04 3.75 3.84
N PRO A 140 14.25 2.45 3.60
CA PRO A 140 15.14 1.64 4.41
C PRO A 140 16.58 2.18 4.28
N MET A 141 17.24 2.47 5.40
CA MET A 141 18.60 3.04 5.41
C MET A 141 19.70 2.00 5.16
N SER A 142 19.40 0.70 5.33
CA SER A 142 20.36 -0.41 5.23
C SER A 142 19.64 -1.76 5.07
N GLN A 143 20.41 -2.84 4.88
CA GLN A 143 19.92 -4.23 4.90
C GLN A 143 19.26 -4.61 6.24
N THR A 144 19.68 -4.01 7.35
CA THR A 144 19.03 -4.19 8.66
C THR A 144 17.76 -3.37 8.83
N GLY A 145 17.35 -2.62 7.78
CA GLY A 145 16.25 -1.68 7.80
C GLY A 145 16.53 -0.48 8.69
N ASN A 146 15.65 0.52 8.61
CA ASN A 146 15.56 1.51 9.67
C ASN A 146 14.41 1.10 10.59
N GLN A 147 14.71 0.33 11.64
CA GLN A 147 13.71 -0.16 12.61
C GLN A 147 12.94 0.95 13.34
N LYS A 148 13.41 2.20 13.23
CA LYS A 148 12.76 3.40 13.78
C LYS A 148 11.77 4.03 12.78
N MET A 149 11.76 3.60 11.52
CA MET A 149 10.84 4.10 10.49
C MET A 149 9.55 3.32 10.50
N LEU A 150 8.45 4.07 10.42
CA LEU A 150 7.11 3.53 10.29
C LEU A 150 7.02 2.61 9.06
N GLY A 151 6.38 1.44 9.24
CA GLY A 151 6.07 0.50 8.16
C GLY A 151 7.27 -0.10 7.42
N VAL A 152 8.48 -0.08 8.00
CA VAL A 152 9.65 -0.79 7.44
C VAL A 152 9.88 -2.11 8.19
N PHE A 153 9.73 -3.24 7.51
CA PHE A 153 10.00 -4.57 8.08
C PHE A 153 11.46 -4.97 7.82
N PRO A 154 12.26 -5.26 8.87
CA PRO A 154 13.68 -5.57 8.69
C PRO A 154 13.93 -6.95 8.07
N TYR A 155 15.16 -7.14 7.58
CA TYR A 155 15.58 -8.38 6.95
C TYR A 155 15.36 -9.62 7.83
N GLY A 156 14.74 -10.64 7.23
CA GLY A 156 14.41 -11.91 7.86
C GLY A 156 13.36 -11.85 8.96
N CYS A 157 12.66 -10.73 9.18
CA CYS A 157 11.62 -10.64 10.20
C CYS A 157 10.25 -11.00 9.60
N ASP A 158 9.93 -12.29 9.57
CA ASP A 158 8.68 -12.81 9.00
C ASP A 158 7.47 -12.60 9.93
N ILE A 159 7.71 -12.30 11.20
CA ILE A 159 6.70 -11.82 12.14
C ILE A 159 7.18 -10.49 12.72
N CYS A 160 6.27 -9.54 12.98
CA CYS A 160 6.45 -8.12 13.37
C CYS A 160 7.63 -7.72 14.30
N VAL A 161 8.31 -8.68 14.94
CA VAL A 161 9.51 -8.51 15.79
C VAL A 161 10.46 -9.71 15.78
N GLU A 162 10.27 -10.76 14.99
CA GLU A 162 11.04 -12.00 15.13
C GLU A 162 11.18 -12.76 13.82
N ARG A 163 12.21 -13.61 13.77
CA ARG A 163 12.49 -14.54 12.68
C ARG A 163 12.01 -15.93 13.07
N GLN A 164 10.71 -16.18 12.97
CA GLN A 164 10.10 -17.46 13.36
C GLN A 164 10.24 -18.52 12.28
N ASN A 165 10.02 -18.15 11.02
CA ASN A 165 10.14 -19.00 9.85
C ASN A 165 10.49 -18.15 8.61
N PRO A 166 11.62 -17.43 8.65
CA PRO A 166 11.93 -16.45 7.62
C PRO A 166 12.10 -17.12 6.25
N PRO A 167 11.58 -16.50 5.18
CA PRO A 167 11.77 -16.99 3.83
C PRO A 167 13.25 -16.99 3.43
N CYS A 168 13.56 -17.55 2.26
CA CYS A 168 14.89 -17.44 1.63
C CYS A 168 16.05 -18.13 2.37
N GLY A 169 15.78 -19.21 3.11
CA GLY A 169 16.82 -20.01 3.78
C GLY A 169 17.54 -19.27 4.90
N ILE A 170 16.95 -18.16 5.39
CA ILE A 170 17.50 -17.38 6.49
C ILE A 170 17.40 -18.22 7.77
N THR A 171 18.49 -18.31 8.53
CA THR A 171 18.45 -19.00 9.82
C THR A 171 17.56 -18.24 10.80
N LYS A 172 16.69 -18.97 11.50
CA LYS A 172 15.94 -18.46 12.65
C LYS A 172 16.91 -17.78 13.63
N SER A 173 16.56 -16.59 14.08
CA SER A 173 17.36 -15.86 15.05
C SER A 173 16.88 -16.20 16.46
N LYS A 174 17.81 -16.52 17.38
CA LYS A 174 17.47 -16.74 18.80
C LYS A 174 17.18 -15.44 19.56
N THR A 175 17.54 -14.31 18.98
CA THR A 175 17.21 -12.96 19.46
C THR A 175 16.31 -12.31 18.43
N GLY A 176 15.09 -11.93 18.82
CA GLY A 176 14.15 -11.29 17.91
C GLY A 176 14.72 -10.05 17.23
N CYS A 177 14.05 -9.58 16.18
CA CYS A 177 14.32 -8.32 15.49
C CYS A 177 14.14 -7.07 16.37
N LYS A 178 13.84 -7.22 17.67
CA LYS A 178 13.92 -6.19 18.72
C LYS A 178 14.45 -6.81 20.04
N ASN A 179 15.58 -6.30 20.55
CA ASN A 179 16.18 -6.75 21.82
C ASN A 179 15.97 -5.79 23.01
N ASN A 180 14.92 -4.96 23.04
CA ASN A 180 14.68 -4.12 24.22
C ASN A 180 13.36 -4.47 24.92
N ALA A 181 13.50 -5.18 26.04
CA ALA A 181 12.46 -5.62 26.98
C ALA A 181 11.62 -4.48 27.62
N THR A 182 11.85 -3.22 27.26
CA THR A 182 11.03 -2.07 27.69
C THR A 182 9.79 -1.82 26.82
N SER A 183 9.58 -2.57 25.72
CA SER A 183 8.50 -2.29 24.76
C SER A 183 7.12 -2.85 25.12
N ARG A 184 6.99 -3.79 26.09
CA ARG A 184 5.71 -4.51 26.33
C ARG A 184 4.57 -3.63 26.88
N ARG A 185 4.87 -2.51 27.55
CA ARG A 185 3.83 -1.54 27.99
C ARG A 185 3.49 -0.48 26.94
N LYS A 186 4.34 -0.27 25.93
CA LYS A 186 4.03 0.58 24.75
C LYS A 186 3.36 -0.19 23.61
N GLU A 187 3.33 -1.52 23.70
CA GLU A 187 2.84 -2.44 22.67
C GLU A 187 1.38 -2.23 22.26
N LYS A 188 0.52 -1.76 23.18
CA LYS A 188 -0.89 -1.43 22.86
C LYS A 188 -1.06 -0.10 22.10
N LYS A 189 -0.09 0.82 22.19
CA LYS A 189 -0.03 2.05 21.37
C LYS A 189 0.83 1.87 20.11
N GLU A 190 1.79 0.93 20.11
CA GLU A 190 2.75 0.68 19.02
C GLU A 190 2.26 -0.31 17.95
N ASN A 191 1.22 -1.12 18.20
CA ASN A 191 0.52 -1.82 17.09
C ASN A 191 -0.15 -0.84 16.11
N ASN A 192 -0.36 0.42 16.53
CA ASN A 192 -0.79 1.53 15.69
C ASN A 192 0.33 2.09 14.78
N TYR A 193 1.57 1.58 14.90
CA TYR A 193 2.75 2.01 14.13
C TYR A 193 3.21 0.97 13.07
N ARG A 194 2.47 -0.12 12.86
CA ARG A 194 2.91 -1.21 11.97
C ARG A 194 2.08 -1.34 10.71
N TYR A 195 0.81 -0.99 10.83
CA TYR A 195 -0.05 -0.59 9.73
C TYR A 195 -0.59 0.77 10.14
N LYS A 196 -0.35 1.81 9.35
CA LYS A 196 -1.16 3.01 9.53
C LYS A 196 -2.45 2.75 8.77
N ALA A 197 -3.53 2.46 9.49
CA ALA A 197 -4.87 2.63 8.94
C ALA A 197 -4.95 4.09 8.47
N ILE A 198 -4.80 4.31 7.17
CA ILE A 198 -4.76 5.67 6.62
C ILE A 198 -6.17 6.23 6.63
N ASN A 199 -7.13 5.39 6.25
CA ASN A 199 -8.55 5.63 6.36
C ASN A 199 -9.18 4.43 7.08
N SER A 200 -9.96 4.71 8.12
CA SER A 200 -10.95 3.77 8.67
C SER A 200 -12.30 4.11 8.08
N LYS A 201 -13.03 3.11 7.59
CA LYS A 201 -14.46 3.25 7.30
C LYS A 201 -15.26 3.09 8.58
#